data_AF-A0A914XW50-F1
#
_entry.id   AF-A0A914XW50-F1
#
_cell.length_a   1.000
_cell.length_b   1.000
_cell.length_c   1.000
_cell.angle_alpha   90.00
_cell.angle_beta   90.00
_cell.angle_gamma   90.00
#
_symmetry.space_group_name_H-M   'P 1'
#
loop_
_entity.id
_entity.type
_entity.pdbx_description
1 polymer ?
#
loop_
_entity_poly.entity_id
_entity_poly.type
_entity_poly.pdbx_seq_one_letter_code
_entity_poly.pdbx_strand_id
1 'polypeptide(L)'
;MKYLSQQLENKDSRERKEKNPLDFEQFGKYVSEAARKGSVTAQNHMKIWNNMNDASKAFKKNDFNGLVASLSKAIQINPLIVDIPSLYESKIEERIKTHSNELDTIICYIQMKSEKLCLSKLITDSFKKFPTNEYLTEVMCYNIVNVASPKDALKYINDVLKLHPASLHLLFCRVRICCMHILKTKEVLQASDEFLAIAPKDHPNVPACYYSKAEYHISTEDDLNFIKCFEAGVSAEKKQLPCFLPYNFEGRSLLEMAYGCIKSKLSIGKKSEGWLF
;
A
#
# COMPACT_ATOMS: atom_id res chain seq x y z
N MET A 1 14.87 -4.19 6.24
CA MET A 1 13.72 -3.36 6.67
C MET A 1 14.00 -1.87 6.50
N LYS A 2 14.22 -1.41 5.26
CA LYS A 2 14.11 0.02 4.90
C LYS A 2 12.79 0.31 4.16
N TYR A 3 12.06 -0.72 3.73
CA TYR A 3 10.95 -0.65 2.78
C TYR A 3 9.58 -0.24 3.35
N LEU A 4 9.33 -0.48 4.65
CA LEU A 4 8.12 -0.01 5.36
C LEU A 4 8.40 1.27 6.14
N SER A 5 9.61 1.39 6.68
CA SER A 5 10.11 2.61 7.31
C SER A 5 10.31 3.74 6.30
N GLN A 6 10.80 3.55 5.06
CA GLN A 6 10.95 4.67 4.08
C GLN A 6 9.64 5.24 3.55
N GLN A 7 8.51 4.53 3.64
CA GLN A 7 7.22 5.13 3.34
C GLN A 7 6.80 6.16 4.41
N LEU A 8 7.34 6.06 5.62
CA LEU A 8 7.05 6.92 6.78
C LEU A 8 8.23 7.82 7.21
N GLU A 9 9.47 7.45 6.89
CA GLU A 9 10.73 8.16 7.16
C GLU A 9 11.08 9.19 6.09
N ASN A 10 10.15 9.54 5.20
CA ASN A 10 10.23 10.85 4.57
C ASN A 10 10.04 11.90 5.68
N LYS A 11 11.15 12.29 6.31
CA LYS A 11 11.33 13.51 7.12
C LYS A 11 10.87 14.77 6.37
N ASP A 12 10.69 14.65 5.06
CA ASP A 12 9.98 15.56 4.18
C ASP A 12 8.48 15.71 4.43
N SER A 13 7.83 14.90 5.25
CA SER A 13 6.43 15.11 5.63
C SER A 13 6.22 16.45 6.37
N ARG A 14 7.28 17.02 6.96
CA ARG A 14 7.26 18.39 7.49
C ARG A 14 7.42 19.46 6.39
N GLU A 15 8.23 19.22 5.36
CA GLU A 15 8.39 20.15 4.22
C GLU A 15 7.22 20.07 3.22
N ARG A 16 6.53 18.92 3.12
CA ARG A 16 5.30 18.76 2.31
C ARG A 16 4.14 19.64 2.77
N LYS A 17 4.18 20.19 3.98
CA LYS A 17 3.16 21.12 4.49
C LYS A 17 3.19 22.49 3.79
N GLU A 18 4.23 22.83 3.04
CA GLU A 18 4.35 24.16 2.43
C GLU A 18 3.77 24.25 1.01
N LYS A 19 3.50 23.13 0.33
CA LYS A 19 2.84 23.16 -0.99
C LYS A 19 1.34 22.98 -0.85
N ASN A 20 0.70 24.04 -0.36
CA ASN A 20 -0.74 24.31 -0.37
C ASN A 20 -1.60 23.06 -0.06
N PRO A 21 -1.51 22.51 1.18
CA PRO A 21 -2.43 21.48 1.60
C PRO A 21 -3.83 22.05 1.42
N LEU A 22 -4.66 21.38 0.61
CA LEU A 22 -6.10 21.62 0.67
C LEU A 22 -6.46 21.65 2.15
N ASP A 23 -7.08 22.76 2.59
CA ASP A 23 -7.59 22.85 3.95
C ASP A 23 -8.39 21.57 4.24
N PHE A 24 -8.29 21.05 5.44
CA PHE A 24 -8.90 19.77 5.83
C PHE A 24 -10.39 19.73 5.47
N GLU A 25 -11.07 20.89 5.53
CA GLU A 25 -12.44 21.06 5.05
C GLU A 25 -12.57 20.91 3.52
N GLN A 26 -11.69 21.55 2.75
CA GLN A 26 -11.65 21.42 1.28
C GLN A 26 -11.36 19.99 0.85
N PHE A 27 -10.42 19.31 1.52
CA PHE A 27 -10.13 17.91 1.27
C PHE A 27 -11.35 17.03 1.58
N GLY A 28 -12.02 17.24 2.71
CA GLY A 28 -13.27 16.55 3.05
C GLY A 28 -14.38 16.75 2.00
N LYS A 29 -14.53 17.98 1.48
CA LYS A 29 -15.47 18.28 0.38
C LYS A 29 -15.12 17.51 -0.89
N TYR A 30 -13.86 17.50 -1.28
CA TYR A 30 -13.39 16.78 -2.47
C TYR A 30 -13.64 15.28 -2.35
N VAL A 31 -13.22 14.65 -1.25
CA VAL A 31 -13.42 13.21 -1.03
C VAL A 31 -14.91 12.86 -1.02
N SER A 32 -15.73 13.69 -0.38
CA SER A 32 -17.19 13.51 -0.37
C SER A 32 -17.78 13.58 -1.77
N GLU A 33 -17.34 14.53 -2.60
CA GLU A 33 -17.80 14.66 -3.99
C GLU A 33 -17.35 13.47 -4.85
N ALA A 34 -16.08 13.05 -4.75
CA ALA A 34 -15.57 11.88 -5.45
C ALA A 34 -16.34 10.61 -5.06
N ALA A 35 -16.63 10.43 -3.78
CA ALA A 35 -17.42 9.31 -3.27
C ALA A 35 -18.85 9.30 -3.86
N ARG A 36 -19.48 10.47 -3.98
CA ARG A 36 -20.80 10.64 -4.64
C ARG A 36 -20.75 10.33 -6.14
N LYS A 37 -19.63 10.61 -6.80
CA LYS A 37 -19.37 10.25 -8.21
C LYS A 37 -18.99 8.78 -8.42
N GLY A 38 -19.03 7.96 -7.36
CA GLY A 38 -18.82 6.51 -7.44
C GLY A 38 -17.37 6.05 -7.22
N SER A 39 -16.47 6.93 -6.74
CA SER A 39 -15.12 6.53 -6.33
C SER A 39 -15.17 5.61 -5.11
N VAL A 40 -14.83 4.33 -5.31
CA VAL A 40 -14.75 3.34 -4.23
C VAL A 40 -13.65 3.73 -3.24
N THR A 41 -12.51 4.23 -3.73
CA THR A 41 -11.41 4.69 -2.88
C THR A 41 -11.84 5.85 -1.98
N ALA A 42 -12.58 6.82 -2.51
CA ALA A 42 -13.10 7.94 -1.72
C ALA A 42 -14.14 7.50 -0.68
N GLN A 43 -15.01 6.55 -1.04
CA GLN A 43 -15.97 5.97 -0.09
C GLN A 43 -15.24 5.27 1.07
N ASN A 44 -14.19 4.51 0.79
CA ASN A 44 -13.35 3.89 1.82
C ASN A 44 -12.65 4.93 2.70
N HIS A 45 -12.16 6.01 2.09
CA HIS A 45 -11.57 7.13 2.85
C HIS A 45 -12.57 7.78 3.81
N MET A 46 -13.81 8.02 3.37
CA MET A 46 -14.89 8.53 4.24
C MET A 46 -15.19 7.58 5.41
N LYS A 47 -15.21 6.27 5.17
CA LYS A 47 -15.40 5.27 6.22
C LYS A 47 -14.26 5.31 7.24
N ILE A 48 -13.01 5.43 6.78
CA ILE A 48 -11.85 5.55 7.66
C ILE A 48 -11.96 6.81 8.51
N TRP A 49 -12.28 7.94 7.88
CA TRP A 49 -12.48 9.20 8.59
C TRP A 49 -13.53 9.11 9.70
N ASN A 50 -14.68 8.51 9.40
CA ASN A 50 -15.75 8.34 10.38
C ASN A 50 -15.29 7.48 11.56
N ASN A 51 -14.61 6.36 11.29
CA ASN A 51 -14.03 5.53 12.34
C ASN A 51 -12.97 6.28 13.18
N MET A 52 -12.13 7.11 12.56
CA MET A 52 -11.14 7.92 13.27
C MET A 52 -11.80 9.00 14.15
N ASN A 53 -12.89 9.62 13.68
CA ASN A 53 -13.67 10.56 14.47
C ASN A 53 -14.33 9.86 15.68
N ASP A 54 -14.87 8.66 15.48
CA ASP A 54 -15.49 7.88 16.55
C ASP A 54 -14.45 7.38 17.56
N ALA A 55 -13.25 6.99 17.11
CA ALA A 55 -12.10 6.72 17.96
C ALA A 55 -11.76 7.94 18.85
N SER A 56 -11.70 9.15 18.26
CA SER A 56 -11.44 10.38 19.00
C SER A 56 -12.52 10.68 20.05
N LYS A 57 -13.79 10.52 19.71
CA LYS A 57 -14.91 10.68 20.65
C LYS A 57 -14.85 9.65 21.79
N ALA A 58 -14.56 8.39 21.48
CA ALA A 58 -14.44 7.32 22.46
C ALA A 58 -13.30 7.61 23.44
N PHE A 59 -12.14 8.04 22.94
CA PHE A 59 -11.02 8.47 23.77
C PHE A 59 -11.40 9.61 24.73
N LYS A 60 -12.09 10.66 24.25
CA LYS A 60 -12.55 11.78 25.10
C LYS A 60 -13.51 11.34 26.22
N LYS A 61 -14.22 10.23 26.02
CA LYS A 61 -15.15 9.63 27.00
C LYS A 61 -14.48 8.57 27.88
N ASN A 62 -13.17 8.34 27.75
CA ASN A 62 -12.45 7.22 28.36
C ASN A 62 -13.02 5.84 27.98
N ASP A 63 -13.69 5.73 26.83
CA ASP A 63 -14.17 4.46 26.27
C ASP A 63 -13.06 3.80 25.44
N PHE A 64 -12.20 3.03 26.11
CA PHE A 64 -11.09 2.35 25.45
C PHE A 64 -11.53 1.22 24.51
N ASN A 65 -12.68 0.59 24.78
CA ASN A 65 -13.23 -0.44 23.89
C ASN A 65 -13.67 0.19 22.56
N GLY A 66 -14.42 1.30 22.63
CA GLY A 66 -14.84 2.06 21.47
C GLY A 66 -13.67 2.63 20.67
N LEU A 67 -12.61 3.09 21.35
CA LEU A 67 -11.37 3.55 20.71
C LEU A 67 -10.73 2.45 19.87
N VAL A 68 -10.45 1.30 20.48
CA VAL A 68 -9.72 0.19 19.84
C VAL A 68 -10.55 -0.42 18.72
N ALA A 69 -11.85 -0.62 18.92
CA ALA A 69 -12.74 -1.13 17.88
C ALA A 69 -12.81 -0.19 16.66
N SER A 70 -12.85 1.12 16.88
CA SER A 70 -12.93 2.10 15.79
C SER A 70 -11.60 2.21 15.04
N LEU A 71 -10.47 2.25 15.74
CA LEU A 71 -9.13 2.22 15.12
C LEU A 71 -8.93 0.95 14.29
N SER A 72 -9.25 -0.23 14.86
CA SER A 72 -9.15 -1.51 14.17
C SER A 72 -9.95 -1.52 12.85
N LYS A 73 -11.19 -1.01 12.87
CA LYS A 73 -12.00 -0.88 11.65
C LYS A 73 -11.36 0.03 10.61
N ALA A 74 -10.80 1.17 11.02
CA ALA A 74 -10.11 2.08 10.12
C ALA A 74 -8.89 1.39 9.45
N ILE A 75 -8.07 0.70 10.25
CA ILE A 75 -6.86 -0.01 9.80
C ILE A 75 -7.22 -1.10 8.79
N GLN A 76 -8.26 -1.89 9.08
CA GLN A 76 -8.70 -2.97 8.19
C GLN A 76 -9.24 -2.49 6.84
N ILE A 77 -9.69 -1.23 6.72
CA ILE A 77 -10.10 -0.68 5.42
C ILE A 77 -8.88 -0.29 4.59
N ASN A 78 -7.93 0.44 5.18
CA ASN A 78 -6.66 0.78 4.54
C ASN A 78 -5.62 1.20 5.60
N PRO A 79 -4.63 0.35 5.91
CA PRO A 79 -3.65 0.65 6.94
C PRO A 79 -2.67 1.78 6.56
N LEU A 80 -2.55 2.11 5.26
CA LEU A 80 -1.60 3.12 4.78
C LEU A 80 -1.99 4.56 5.15
N ILE A 81 -3.26 4.80 5.47
CA ILE A 81 -3.77 6.15 5.76
C ILE A 81 -4.12 6.36 7.23
N VAL A 82 -3.99 5.33 8.06
CA VAL A 82 -4.29 5.40 9.48
C VAL A 82 -3.00 5.67 10.24
N ASP A 83 -2.86 6.92 10.67
CA ASP A 83 -1.88 7.32 11.67
C ASP A 83 -2.53 7.25 13.05
N ILE A 84 -1.94 6.47 13.98
CA ILE A 84 -2.45 6.32 15.34
C ILE A 84 -1.77 7.41 16.19
N PRO A 85 -2.52 8.39 16.72
CA PRO A 85 -1.96 9.40 17.60
C PRO A 85 -1.13 8.81 18.74
N SER A 86 0.05 9.39 18.98
CA SER A 86 1.00 8.95 20.02
C SER A 86 0.35 8.85 21.41
N LEU A 87 -0.64 9.70 21.69
CA LEU A 87 -1.39 9.72 22.94
C LEU A 87 -2.29 8.48 23.14
N TYR A 88 -2.59 7.71 22.07
CA TYR A 88 -3.28 6.43 22.16
C TYR A 88 -2.33 5.26 22.43
N GLU A 89 -1.03 5.40 22.15
CA GLU A 89 -0.08 4.28 22.16
C GLU A 89 0.01 3.62 23.54
N SER A 90 0.24 4.41 24.59
CA SER A 90 0.39 3.88 25.96
C SER A 90 -0.82 3.07 26.41
N LYS A 91 -2.03 3.47 25.99
CA LYS A 91 -3.28 2.77 26.28
C LYS A 91 -3.41 1.47 25.50
N ILE A 92 -3.01 1.46 24.23
CA ILE A 92 -3.00 0.23 23.42
C ILE A 92 -1.94 -0.75 23.97
N GLU A 93 -0.76 -0.26 24.38
CA GLU A 93 0.30 -1.06 25.02
C GLU A 93 -0.10 -1.63 26.38
N GLU A 94 -0.85 -0.88 27.19
CA GLU A 94 -1.43 -1.38 28.44
C GLU A 94 -2.47 -2.47 28.16
N ARG A 95 -3.33 -2.23 27.15
CA ARG A 95 -4.40 -3.16 26.78
C ARG A 95 -3.87 -4.47 26.22
N ILE A 96 -2.86 -4.46 25.34
CA ILE A 96 -2.32 -5.71 24.78
C ILE A 96 -1.75 -6.64 25.86
N LYS A 97 -1.29 -6.11 27.00
CA LYS A 97 -0.80 -6.93 28.13
C LYS A 97 -1.93 -7.70 28.83
N THR A 98 -3.13 -7.15 28.85
CA THR A 98 -4.30 -7.70 29.56
C THR A 98 -5.29 -8.40 28.63
N HIS A 99 -5.33 -7.99 27.35
CA HIS A 99 -6.27 -8.41 26.32
C HIS A 99 -5.55 -8.80 25.02
N SER A 100 -4.40 -9.48 25.13
CA SER A 100 -3.61 -10.01 24.00
C SER A 100 -4.38 -10.96 23.07
N ASN A 101 -5.60 -11.33 23.47
CA ASN A 101 -6.48 -12.26 22.80
C ASN A 101 -7.55 -11.58 21.92
N GLU A 102 -7.68 -10.27 21.97
CA GLU A 102 -8.68 -9.51 21.21
C GLU A 102 -8.11 -9.07 19.86
N LEU A 103 -8.79 -9.44 18.77
CA LEU A 103 -8.38 -9.12 17.40
C LEU A 103 -8.15 -7.62 17.20
N ASP A 104 -9.07 -6.77 17.65
CA ASP A 104 -8.96 -5.33 17.46
C ASP A 104 -7.74 -4.73 18.17
N THR A 105 -7.44 -5.21 19.38
CA THR A 105 -6.25 -4.80 20.14
C THR A 105 -4.97 -5.21 19.42
N ILE A 106 -4.93 -6.44 18.90
CA ILE A 106 -3.80 -6.96 18.12
C ILE A 106 -3.58 -6.11 16.86
N ILE A 107 -4.62 -5.84 16.08
CA ILE A 107 -4.54 -5.05 14.85
C ILE A 107 -3.96 -3.66 15.13
N CYS A 108 -4.50 -2.97 16.14
CA CYS A 108 -4.01 -1.65 16.53
C CYS A 108 -2.55 -1.70 16.99
N TYR A 109 -2.18 -2.70 17.79
CA TYR A 109 -0.81 -2.84 18.30
C TYR A 109 0.20 -3.16 17.20
N ILE A 110 -0.15 -4.06 16.27
CA ILE A 110 0.69 -4.39 15.11
C ILE A 110 0.89 -3.15 14.24
N GLN A 111 -0.17 -2.40 13.93
CA GLN A 111 -0.08 -1.19 13.12
C GLN A 111 0.89 -0.17 13.75
N MET A 112 0.70 0.09 15.05
CA MET A 112 1.52 1.01 15.84
C MET A 112 3.00 0.60 15.90
N LYS A 113 3.29 -0.71 15.89
CA LYS A 113 4.65 -1.26 16.00
C LYS A 113 5.16 -1.86 14.69
N SER A 114 4.55 -1.52 13.56
CA SER A 114 4.83 -2.10 12.23
C SER A 114 6.29 -1.95 11.79
N GLU A 115 7.01 -0.96 12.32
CA GLU A 115 8.44 -0.75 12.07
C GLU A 115 9.36 -1.67 12.89
N LYS A 116 8.83 -2.39 13.89
CA LYS A 116 9.63 -3.22 14.81
C LYS A 116 9.61 -4.69 14.40
N LEU A 117 10.79 -5.24 14.13
CA LEU A 117 11.02 -6.67 13.81
C LEU A 117 10.53 -7.64 14.91
N CYS A 118 10.27 -7.17 16.13
CA CYS A 118 10.01 -8.02 17.30
C CYS A 118 8.58 -8.58 17.40
N LEU A 119 7.73 -8.42 16.39
CA LEU A 119 6.34 -8.87 16.42
C LEU A 119 6.09 -10.29 15.90
N SER A 120 7.12 -10.98 15.39
CA SER A 120 6.94 -12.26 14.67
C SER A 120 6.12 -13.31 15.44
N LYS A 121 6.37 -13.46 16.74
CA LYS A 121 5.61 -14.37 17.61
C LYS A 121 4.14 -13.93 17.74
N LEU A 122 3.90 -12.66 18.05
CA LEU A 122 2.54 -12.12 18.18
C LEU A 122 1.74 -12.30 16.89
N ILE A 123 2.35 -11.98 15.74
CA ILE A 123 1.72 -12.12 14.42
C ILE A 123 1.35 -13.59 14.16
N THR A 124 2.29 -14.51 14.40
CA THR A 124 2.09 -15.95 14.18
C THR A 124 0.98 -16.51 15.07
N ASP A 125 1.00 -16.18 16.37
CA ASP A 125 0.01 -16.66 17.33
C ASP A 125 -1.37 -16.05 17.04
N SER A 126 -1.42 -14.78 16.65
CA SER A 126 -2.67 -14.10 16.27
C SER A 126 -3.27 -14.67 14.99
N PHE A 127 -2.45 -14.96 13.97
CA PHE A 127 -2.94 -15.54 12.73
C PHE A 127 -3.54 -16.93 12.94
N LYS A 128 -2.92 -17.79 13.77
CA LYS A 128 -3.50 -19.10 14.13
C LYS A 128 -4.89 -18.98 14.72
N LYS A 129 -5.15 -17.91 15.47
CA LYS A 129 -6.43 -17.64 16.11
C LYS A 129 -7.45 -17.01 15.16
N PHE A 130 -6.99 -16.18 14.23
CA PHE A 130 -7.84 -15.40 13.31
C PHE A 130 -7.40 -15.59 11.84
N PRO A 131 -7.45 -16.81 11.30
CA PRO A 131 -6.84 -17.14 10.01
C PRO A 131 -7.56 -16.51 8.81
N THR A 132 -8.78 -16.00 8.99
CA THR A 132 -9.60 -15.39 7.95
C THR A 132 -9.49 -13.86 7.92
N ASN A 133 -8.70 -13.25 8.80
CA ASN A 133 -8.54 -11.80 8.82
C ASN A 133 -7.52 -11.37 7.75
N GLU A 134 -7.96 -10.58 6.78
CA GLU A 134 -7.13 -10.16 5.63
C GLU A 134 -5.91 -9.34 6.06
N TYR A 135 -6.06 -8.42 7.03
CA TYR A 135 -4.94 -7.62 7.54
C TYR A 135 -3.88 -8.49 8.22
N LEU A 136 -4.28 -9.41 9.11
CA LEU A 136 -3.34 -10.33 9.74
C LEU A 136 -2.67 -11.25 8.72
N THR A 137 -3.37 -11.61 7.64
CA THR A 137 -2.79 -12.40 6.55
C THR A 137 -1.71 -11.63 5.80
N GLU A 138 -1.95 -10.36 5.47
CA GLU A 138 -0.94 -9.49 4.85
C GLU A 138 0.29 -9.35 5.75
N VAL A 139 0.08 -9.02 7.03
CA VAL A 139 1.17 -8.88 8.01
C VAL A 139 1.93 -10.19 8.17
N MET A 140 1.24 -11.34 8.16
CA MET A 140 1.88 -12.65 8.20
C MET A 140 2.73 -12.92 6.95
N CYS A 141 2.29 -12.51 5.77
CA CYS A 141 3.11 -12.63 4.56
C CYS A 141 4.42 -11.86 4.69
N TYR A 142 4.38 -10.61 5.16
CA TYR A 142 5.59 -9.83 5.42
C TYR A 142 6.47 -10.45 6.51
N ASN A 143 5.86 -11.01 7.55
CA ASN A 143 6.59 -11.76 8.55
C ASN A 143 7.33 -12.97 7.94
N ILE A 144 6.68 -13.75 7.07
CA ILE A 144 7.30 -14.89 6.36
C ILE A 144 8.46 -14.42 5.48
N VAL A 145 8.29 -13.32 4.73
CA VAL A 145 9.39 -12.72 3.94
C VAL A 145 10.61 -12.44 4.82
N ASN A 146 10.39 -11.93 6.04
CA ASN A 146 11.46 -11.55 6.95
C ASN A 146 12.14 -12.73 7.66
N VAL A 147 11.39 -13.78 8.03
CA VAL A 147 11.92 -14.90 8.84
C VAL A 147 12.29 -16.14 8.02
N ALA A 148 11.76 -16.26 6.80
CA ALA A 148 11.98 -17.39 5.91
C ALA A 148 12.45 -16.89 4.53
N SER A 149 11.58 -16.88 3.53
CA SER A 149 11.91 -16.43 2.19
C SER A 149 10.72 -15.81 1.47
N PRO A 150 10.95 -14.95 0.46
CA PRO A 150 9.88 -14.47 -0.42
C PRO A 150 9.14 -15.61 -1.15
N LYS A 151 9.81 -16.74 -1.42
CA LYS A 151 9.19 -17.91 -2.07
C LYS A 151 8.17 -18.59 -1.16
N ASP A 152 8.49 -18.71 0.13
CA ASP A 152 7.56 -19.28 1.11
C ASP A 152 6.35 -18.35 1.33
N ALA A 153 6.58 -17.03 1.37
CA ALA A 153 5.52 -16.04 1.44
C ALA A 153 4.62 -16.10 0.18
N LEU A 154 5.21 -16.28 -1.00
CA LEU A 154 4.47 -16.40 -2.26
C LEU A 154 3.63 -17.67 -2.32
N LYS A 155 4.17 -18.81 -1.86
CA LYS A 155 3.40 -20.05 -1.72
C LYS A 155 2.20 -19.84 -0.80
N TYR A 156 2.45 -19.24 0.37
CA TYR A 156 1.42 -18.99 1.37
C TYR A 156 0.32 -18.05 0.86
N ILE A 157 0.66 -16.89 0.28
CA ILE A 157 -0.36 -15.94 -0.22
C ILE A 157 -1.18 -16.55 -1.36
N ASN A 158 -0.59 -17.40 -2.21
CA ASN A 158 -1.33 -18.11 -3.25
C ASN A 158 -2.34 -19.11 -2.69
N ASP A 159 -2.01 -19.79 -1.58
CA ASP A 159 -2.95 -20.70 -0.92
C ASP A 159 -4.12 -19.93 -0.28
N VAL A 160 -3.86 -18.76 0.32
CA VAL A 160 -4.93 -17.88 0.85
C VAL A 160 -5.80 -17.33 -0.28
N LEU A 161 -5.22 -16.89 -1.40
CA LEU A 161 -5.97 -16.35 -2.53
C LEU A 161 -6.92 -17.36 -3.17
N LYS A 162 -6.72 -18.68 -2.99
CA LYS A 162 -7.71 -19.70 -3.38
C LYS A 162 -9.02 -19.56 -2.60
N LEU A 163 -8.95 -19.08 -1.36
CA LEU A 163 -10.10 -18.84 -0.49
C LEU A 163 -10.71 -17.45 -0.72
N HIS A 164 -9.87 -16.46 -1.06
CA HIS A 164 -10.27 -15.07 -1.23
C HIS A 164 -9.78 -14.48 -2.58
N PRO A 165 -10.23 -15.01 -3.73
CA PRO A 165 -9.65 -14.68 -5.03
C PRO A 165 -9.85 -13.23 -5.47
N ALA A 166 -10.88 -12.55 -4.93
CA ALA A 166 -11.20 -11.17 -5.27
C ALA A 166 -10.67 -10.14 -4.25
N SER A 167 -9.89 -10.57 -3.24
CA SER A 167 -9.33 -9.65 -2.25
C SER A 167 -8.24 -8.79 -2.89
N LEU A 168 -8.57 -7.52 -3.18
CA LEU A 168 -7.62 -6.52 -3.70
C LEU A 168 -6.37 -6.38 -2.82
N HIS A 169 -6.55 -6.46 -1.51
CA HIS A 169 -5.48 -6.34 -0.54
C HIS A 169 -4.45 -7.47 -0.68
N LEU A 170 -4.91 -8.72 -0.61
CA LEU A 170 -4.09 -9.92 -0.80
C LEU A 170 -3.48 -10.01 -2.21
N LEU A 171 -4.21 -9.62 -3.26
CA LEU A 171 -3.67 -9.58 -4.63
C LEU A 171 -2.51 -8.60 -4.74
N PHE A 172 -2.63 -7.41 -4.15
CA PHE A 172 -1.53 -6.44 -4.13
C PHE A 172 -0.37 -6.89 -3.22
N CYS A 173 -0.67 -7.52 -2.08
CA CYS A 173 0.36 -8.13 -1.22
C CYS A 173 1.22 -9.12 -2.03
N ARG A 174 0.59 -9.96 -2.85
CA ARG A 174 1.28 -10.87 -3.76
C ARG A 174 2.17 -10.14 -4.77
N VAL A 175 1.70 -9.03 -5.38
CA VAL A 175 2.54 -8.19 -6.26
C VAL A 175 3.81 -7.75 -5.52
N ARG A 176 3.66 -7.24 -4.29
CA ARG A 176 4.82 -6.79 -3.48
C ARG A 176 5.78 -7.93 -3.14
N ILE A 177 5.27 -9.11 -2.79
CA ILE A 177 6.10 -10.30 -2.53
C ILE A 177 6.86 -10.72 -3.79
N CYS A 178 6.22 -10.69 -4.96
CA CYS A 178 6.88 -10.95 -6.24
C CYS A 178 8.00 -9.95 -6.53
N CYS A 179 7.82 -8.67 -6.19
CA CYS A 179 8.88 -7.65 -6.32
C CYS A 179 10.03 -7.85 -5.33
N MET A 180 9.75 -8.35 -4.11
CA MET A 180 10.77 -8.60 -3.07
C MET A 180 11.60 -9.85 -3.34
N HIS A 181 11.02 -10.86 -3.98
CA HIS A 181 11.79 -12.01 -4.46
C HIS A 181 12.78 -11.49 -5.51
N ILE A 182 14.08 -11.74 -5.35
CA ILE A 182 15.15 -11.25 -6.23
C ILE A 182 14.73 -11.43 -7.70
N LEU A 183 14.30 -10.29 -8.25
CA LEU A 183 14.07 -9.80 -9.61
C LEU A 183 13.72 -10.82 -10.72
N LYS A 184 12.80 -10.38 -11.59
CA LYS A 184 12.59 -10.83 -12.99
C LYS A 184 11.74 -12.08 -13.23
N THR A 185 10.84 -12.41 -12.32
CA THR A 185 9.89 -13.51 -12.56
C THR A 185 8.69 -12.99 -13.36
N LYS A 186 8.19 -13.77 -14.33
CA LYS A 186 6.98 -13.40 -15.11
C LYS A 186 5.75 -13.29 -14.19
N GLU A 187 5.85 -13.88 -13.00
CA GLU A 187 4.87 -13.86 -11.92
C GLU A 187 4.53 -12.45 -11.46
N VAL A 188 5.45 -11.46 -11.53
CA VAL A 188 5.11 -10.06 -11.22
C VAL A 188 4.12 -9.48 -12.23
N LEU A 189 4.27 -9.83 -13.52
CA LEU A 189 3.35 -9.39 -14.56
C LEU A 189 1.98 -10.00 -14.34
N GLN A 190 1.93 -11.32 -14.12
CA GLN A 190 0.69 -12.04 -13.84
C GLN A 190 -0.02 -11.49 -12.60
N ALA A 191 0.70 -11.34 -11.48
CA ALA A 191 0.12 -10.84 -10.24
C ALA A 191 -0.40 -9.41 -10.40
N SER A 192 0.32 -8.56 -11.15
CA SER A 192 -0.09 -7.19 -11.44
C SER A 192 -1.32 -7.14 -12.33
N ASP A 193 -1.39 -7.99 -13.37
CA ASP A 193 -2.53 -8.05 -14.28
C ASP A 193 -3.79 -8.56 -13.57
N GLU A 194 -3.67 -9.57 -12.71
CA GLU A 194 -4.78 -10.07 -11.88
C GLU A 194 -5.32 -8.97 -10.94
N PHE A 195 -4.44 -8.18 -10.32
CA PHE A 195 -4.86 -7.03 -9.51
C PHE A 195 -5.52 -5.93 -10.35
N LEU A 196 -4.87 -5.51 -11.44
CA LEU A 196 -5.34 -4.44 -12.33
C LEU A 196 -6.67 -4.78 -13.01
N ALA A 197 -6.99 -6.07 -13.19
CA ALA A 197 -8.24 -6.51 -13.79
C ALA A 197 -9.48 -6.19 -12.92
N ILE A 198 -9.31 -6.13 -11.60
CA ILE A 198 -10.44 -5.92 -10.67
C ILE A 198 -10.33 -4.63 -9.84
N ALA A 199 -9.15 -4.03 -9.74
CA ALA A 199 -8.95 -2.80 -8.97
C ALA A 199 -9.71 -1.62 -9.57
N PRO A 200 -10.41 -0.81 -8.75
CA PRO A 200 -10.91 0.50 -9.18
C PRO A 200 -9.79 1.34 -9.79
N LYS A 201 -10.09 2.10 -10.85
CA LYS A 201 -9.08 2.89 -11.59
C LYS A 201 -8.35 3.92 -10.72
N ASP A 202 -9.00 4.35 -9.65
CA ASP A 202 -8.55 5.31 -8.63
C ASP A 202 -8.05 4.62 -7.35
N HIS A 203 -7.81 3.30 -7.38
CA HIS A 203 -7.25 2.58 -6.24
C HIS A 203 -5.78 2.99 -6.00
N PRO A 204 -5.34 3.25 -4.74
CA PRO A 204 -4.02 3.78 -4.41
C PRO A 204 -2.85 2.95 -4.93
N ASN A 205 -3.05 1.65 -5.09
CA ASN A 205 -2.00 0.73 -5.53
C ASN A 205 -1.95 0.49 -7.05
N VAL A 206 -2.86 1.07 -7.84
CA VAL A 206 -2.85 0.91 -9.31
C VAL A 206 -1.58 1.46 -9.95
N PRO A 207 -1.09 2.67 -9.60
CA PRO A 207 0.16 3.16 -10.18
C PRO A 207 1.36 2.27 -9.81
N ALA A 208 1.46 1.80 -8.56
CA ALA A 208 2.51 0.87 -8.14
C ALA A 208 2.54 -0.40 -8.99
N CYS A 209 1.39 -1.01 -9.32
CA CYS A 209 1.37 -2.19 -10.19
C CYS A 209 1.95 -1.92 -11.58
N TYR A 210 1.65 -0.77 -12.18
CA TYR A 210 2.26 -0.38 -13.45
C TYR A 210 3.77 -0.16 -13.33
N TYR A 211 4.23 0.44 -12.23
CA TYR A 211 5.66 0.63 -11.98
C TYR A 211 6.39 -0.69 -11.72
N SER A 212 5.79 -1.64 -11.00
CA SER A 212 6.33 -2.99 -10.84
C SER A 212 6.46 -3.72 -12.18
N LYS A 213 5.51 -3.53 -13.10
CA LYS A 213 5.64 -4.04 -14.49
C LYS A 213 6.76 -3.33 -15.24
N ALA A 214 6.92 -2.01 -15.07
CA ALA A 214 8.03 -1.28 -15.68
C ALA A 214 9.39 -1.77 -15.14
N GLU A 215 9.53 -1.98 -13.83
CA GLU A 215 10.72 -2.58 -13.20
C GLU A 215 11.05 -3.97 -13.75
N TYR A 216 10.04 -4.78 -14.08
CA TYR A 216 10.26 -6.03 -14.79
C TYR A 216 10.85 -5.79 -16.18
N HIS A 217 10.23 -4.93 -16.99
CA HIS A 217 10.65 -4.74 -18.38
C HIS A 217 12.01 -4.06 -18.53
N ILE A 218 12.38 -3.14 -17.63
CA ILE A 218 13.75 -2.61 -17.58
C ILE A 218 14.76 -3.72 -17.28
N SER A 219 14.41 -4.67 -16.42
CA SER A 219 15.29 -5.77 -16.02
C SER A 219 15.48 -6.83 -17.13
N THR A 220 14.55 -6.90 -18.08
CA THR A 220 14.60 -7.78 -19.26
C THR A 220 14.95 -7.04 -20.55
N GLU A 221 15.39 -5.78 -20.45
CA GLU A 221 15.77 -4.93 -21.59
C GLU A 221 14.66 -4.77 -22.65
N ASP A 222 13.40 -4.80 -22.22
CA ASP A 222 12.22 -4.59 -23.07
C ASP A 222 11.80 -3.11 -23.03
N ASP A 223 12.57 -2.29 -23.75
CA ASP A 223 12.44 -0.82 -23.79
C ASP A 223 11.01 -0.35 -24.13
N LEU A 224 10.31 -1.05 -25.05
CA LEU A 224 8.98 -0.66 -25.51
C LEU A 224 7.91 -0.91 -24.44
N ASN A 225 7.89 -2.11 -23.84
CA ASN A 225 6.93 -2.42 -22.79
C ASN A 225 7.25 -1.67 -21.49
N PHE A 226 8.51 -1.38 -21.22
CA PHE A 226 8.92 -0.48 -20.14
C PHE A 226 8.27 0.89 -20.30
N ILE A 227 8.41 1.56 -21.46
CA ILE A 227 7.80 2.87 -21.73
C ILE A 227 6.28 2.79 -21.53
N LYS A 228 5.63 1.78 -22.11
CA LYS A 228 4.17 1.61 -22.03
C LYS A 228 3.70 1.47 -20.59
N CYS A 229 4.37 0.66 -19.78
CA CYS A 229 4.01 0.45 -18.38
C CYS A 229 4.28 1.70 -17.54
N PHE A 230 5.41 2.38 -17.75
CA PHE A 230 5.75 3.60 -17.03
C PHE A 230 4.74 4.72 -17.31
N GLU A 231 4.41 4.98 -18.58
CA GLU A 231 3.40 5.98 -18.97
C GLU A 231 2.00 5.63 -18.43
N ALA A 232 1.65 4.34 -18.38
CA ALA A 232 0.40 3.89 -17.77
C ALA A 232 0.37 4.16 -16.24
N GLY A 233 1.49 3.97 -15.55
CA GLY A 233 1.65 4.34 -14.14
C GLY A 233 1.44 5.84 -13.92
N VAL A 234 2.13 6.68 -14.70
CA VAL A 234 1.97 8.14 -14.64
C VAL A 234 0.53 8.57 -14.95
N SER A 235 -0.13 7.91 -15.92
CA SER A 235 -1.54 8.18 -16.21
C SER A 235 -2.48 7.73 -15.09
N ALA A 236 -2.15 6.67 -14.35
CA ALA A 236 -2.97 6.19 -13.25
C ALA A 236 -2.89 7.11 -12.02
N GLU A 237 -1.74 7.75 -11.78
CA GLU A 237 -1.59 8.74 -10.70
C GLU A 237 -2.54 9.91 -10.85
N LYS A 238 -2.77 10.37 -12.08
CA LYS A 238 -3.71 11.47 -12.37
C LYS A 238 -5.17 11.14 -11.99
N LYS A 239 -5.47 9.86 -11.75
CA LYS A 239 -6.80 9.38 -11.33
C LYS A 239 -6.91 9.21 -9.81
N GLN A 240 -5.81 9.38 -9.08
CA GLN A 240 -5.78 9.24 -7.63
C GLN A 240 -6.45 10.43 -6.93
N LEU A 241 -6.92 10.20 -5.70
CA LEU A 241 -7.34 11.29 -4.83
C LEU A 241 -6.12 12.16 -4.45
N PRO A 242 -6.30 13.48 -4.23
CA PRO A 242 -5.22 14.39 -3.87
C PRO A 242 -4.39 13.97 -2.65
N CYS A 243 -4.98 13.26 -1.67
CA CYS A 243 -4.23 12.78 -0.50
C CYS A 243 -3.19 11.70 -0.81
N PHE A 244 -3.26 11.06 -1.97
CA PHE A 244 -2.25 10.11 -2.43
C PHE A 244 -1.18 10.78 -3.33
N LEU A 245 -1.23 12.10 -3.49
CA LEU A 245 -0.32 12.86 -4.32
C LEU A 245 0.59 13.78 -3.47
N PRO A 246 1.89 13.93 -3.84
CA PRO A 246 2.57 13.22 -4.92
C PRO A 246 2.70 11.72 -4.62
N TYR A 247 2.56 10.91 -5.67
CA TYR A 247 2.60 9.46 -5.52
C TYR A 247 4.02 9.00 -5.18
N ASN A 248 4.17 8.40 -4.00
CA ASN A 248 5.45 7.95 -3.47
C ASN A 248 5.66 6.46 -3.76
N PHE A 249 6.22 6.14 -4.92
CA PHE A 249 6.69 4.80 -5.25
C PHE A 249 8.20 4.73 -5.08
N GLU A 250 8.68 3.78 -4.28
CA GLU A 250 10.11 3.54 -4.14
C GLU A 250 10.70 3.11 -5.48
N GLY A 251 11.78 3.74 -5.92
CA GLY A 251 12.37 3.47 -7.24
C GLY A 251 11.76 4.30 -8.37
N ARG A 252 10.74 5.14 -8.13
CA ARG A 252 10.15 6.02 -9.15
C ARG A 252 11.19 6.88 -9.87
N SER A 253 12.11 7.50 -9.13
CA SER A 253 13.16 8.33 -9.70
C SER A 253 14.10 7.55 -10.62
N LEU A 254 14.39 6.28 -10.29
CA LEU A 254 15.18 5.39 -11.15
C LEU A 254 14.42 5.10 -12.46
N LEU A 255 13.11 4.84 -12.38
CA LEU A 255 12.27 4.62 -13.57
C LEU A 255 12.17 5.89 -14.43
N GLU A 256 12.04 7.07 -13.83
CA GLU A 256 12.05 8.35 -14.55
C GLU A 256 13.36 8.59 -15.30
N MET A 257 14.51 8.29 -14.67
CA MET A 257 15.81 8.36 -15.32
C MET A 257 15.92 7.37 -16.49
N ALA A 258 15.54 6.11 -16.27
CA ALA A 258 15.54 5.09 -17.32
C ALA A 258 14.64 5.48 -18.51
N TYR A 259 13.47 6.05 -18.22
CA TYR A 259 12.55 6.56 -19.23
C TYR A 259 13.14 7.68 -20.07
N GLY A 260 13.83 8.64 -19.45
CA GLY A 260 14.57 9.68 -20.18
C GLY A 260 15.64 9.09 -21.12
N CYS A 261 16.45 8.16 -20.61
CA CYS A 261 17.50 7.50 -21.39
C CYS A 261 16.95 6.71 -22.58
N ILE A 262 15.93 5.87 -22.35
CA ILE A 262 15.34 5.01 -23.38
C ILE A 262 14.62 5.84 -24.45
N LYS A 263 13.85 6.88 -24.08
CA LYS A 263 13.22 7.77 -25.06
C LYS A 263 14.25 8.52 -25.92
N SER A 264 15.36 8.96 -25.34
CA SER A 264 16.43 9.60 -26.08
C SER A 264 17.06 8.65 -27.11
N LYS A 265 17.40 7.42 -26.70
CA LYS A 265 17.93 6.36 -27.56
C LYS A 265 17.00 6.06 -28.74
N LEU A 266 15.71 5.89 -28.50
CA LEU A 266 14.71 5.61 -29.55
C LEU A 266 14.49 6.79 -30.51
N SER A 267 14.67 8.03 -30.04
CA SER A 267 14.53 9.24 -30.86
C SER A 267 15.72 9.43 -31.81
N ILE A 268 16.91 9.01 -31.41
CA ILE A 268 18.12 9.04 -32.26
C ILE A 268 18.02 8.02 -33.39
N GLY A 269 17.59 6.79 -33.11
CA GLY A 269 17.46 5.74 -34.12
C GLY A 269 16.55 6.11 -35.30
N LYS A 270 15.46 6.84 -35.04
CA LYS A 270 14.56 7.33 -36.10
C LYS A 270 15.18 8.39 -37.01
N LYS A 271 16.16 9.15 -36.52
CA LYS A 271 16.83 10.19 -37.32
C LYS A 271 17.88 9.59 -38.25
N SER A 272 18.56 8.51 -37.87
CA SER A 272 19.59 7.86 -38.70
C SER A 272 19.02 7.10 -39.92
N GLU A 273 17.79 6.60 -39.84
CA GLU A 273 17.13 5.92 -40.97
C GLU A 273 16.70 6.88 -42.09
N GLY A 274 16.64 8.19 -41.83
CA GLY A 274 16.27 9.21 -42.81
C GLY A 274 17.40 9.70 -43.72
N TRP A 275 18.65 9.26 -43.52
CA TRP A 275 19.83 9.71 -44.28
C TRP A 275 20.40 8.66 -45.24
N LEU A 276 19.73 7.51 -45.38
CA LEU A 276 20.15 6.41 -46.26
C LEU A 276 19.39 6.36 -47.60
N PHE A 277 18.79 7.48 -48.03
CA PHE A 277 18.15 7.63 -49.34
C PHE A 277 18.77 8.77 -50.14
#